data_AF-A0A7D5T9H7-F1
#
_entry.id   AF-A0A7D5T9H7-F1
#
_cell.length_a   1.000
_cell.length_b   1.000
_cell.length_c   1.000
_cell.angle_alpha   90.00
_cell.angle_beta   90.00
_cell.angle_gamma   90.00
#
_symmetry.space_group_name_H-M   'P 1'
#
loop_
_entity.id
_entity.type
_entity.pdbx_description
1 polymer ?
#
loop_
_entity_poly.entity_id
_entity_poly.type
_entity_poly.pdbx_seq_one_letter_code
_entity_poly.pdbx_strand_id
1 'polypeptide(L)'
;MAPEKSGKDDWFSKLDAELEKKTMAVSRDRDELHMQKTRINKMLIEDFWNILNRFGKIGVNMTMEPTYSTFFAFEKDTFPEKWSFRPDVDFDLVNNLQLIDRSQVQGRMGDSLKVWHYSAEATPRVRIVFDYCEGEHYYKYAGWKRIFGQFVLYDSELATADPDRVHEILRDVIVAWYESHLRNNRDILISHLKENYEKGETFTE
;
A
#
# COMPACT_ATOMS: atom_id res chain seq x y z
N MET A 1 -49.80 15.52 -47.78
CA MET A 1 -48.42 15.88 -47.41
C MET A 1 -48.31 15.77 -45.90
N ALA A 2 -47.69 14.70 -45.40
CA ALA A 2 -47.42 14.53 -43.97
C ALA A 2 -46.10 15.27 -43.65
N PRO A 3 -46.01 16.05 -42.55
CA PRO A 3 -44.78 16.76 -42.23
C PRO A 3 -43.75 15.77 -41.67
N GLU A 4 -42.55 15.85 -42.21
CA GLU A 4 -41.36 15.13 -41.78
C GLU A 4 -41.09 15.37 -40.28
N LYS A 5 -41.20 14.30 -39.48
CA LYS A 5 -40.67 14.23 -38.11
C LYS A 5 -39.23 13.69 -38.09
N SER A 6 -38.44 13.96 -39.12
CA SER A 6 -37.11 13.35 -39.30
C SER A 6 -35.98 14.01 -38.47
N GLY A 7 -36.20 15.19 -37.89
CA GLY A 7 -35.13 15.95 -37.21
C GLY A 7 -34.94 15.67 -35.71
N LYS A 8 -35.91 15.04 -35.03
CA LYS A 8 -35.87 14.85 -33.57
C LYS A 8 -35.38 13.46 -33.13
N ASP A 9 -35.59 12.45 -33.96
CA ASP A 9 -35.04 11.09 -33.73
C ASP A 9 -33.54 11.04 -33.97
N ASP A 10 -33.03 11.78 -34.97
CA ASP A 10 -31.61 11.74 -35.34
C ASP A 10 -30.68 12.39 -34.30
N TRP A 11 -31.15 13.41 -33.56
CA TRP A 11 -30.36 14.07 -32.52
C TRP A 11 -30.17 13.17 -31.29
N PHE A 12 -31.23 12.47 -30.86
CA PHE A 12 -31.18 11.65 -29.66
C PHE A 12 -30.40 10.36 -29.93
N SER A 13 -30.56 9.74 -31.10
CA SER A 13 -29.73 8.58 -31.47
C SER A 13 -28.24 8.92 -31.57
N LYS A 14 -27.89 10.13 -32.03
CA LYS A 14 -26.49 10.61 -32.01
C LYS A 14 -25.98 10.83 -30.58
N LEU A 15 -26.79 11.46 -29.72
CA LEU A 15 -26.46 11.64 -28.32
C LEU A 15 -26.27 10.29 -27.62
N ASP A 16 -27.18 9.34 -27.82
CA ASP A 16 -27.13 8.01 -27.22
C ASP A 16 -25.86 7.25 -27.65
N ALA A 17 -25.52 7.29 -28.94
CA ALA A 17 -24.27 6.71 -29.43
C ALA A 17 -23.00 7.39 -28.86
N GLU A 18 -23.02 8.70 -28.61
CA GLU A 18 -21.92 9.40 -27.94
C GLU A 18 -21.82 9.04 -26.45
N LEU A 19 -22.96 8.92 -25.77
CA LEU A 19 -23.04 8.52 -24.36
C LEU A 19 -22.59 7.07 -24.17
N GLU A 20 -23.00 6.14 -25.05
CA GLU A 20 -22.54 4.75 -25.04
C GLU A 20 -21.03 4.67 -25.27
N LYS A 21 -20.49 5.39 -26.26
CA LYS A 21 -19.04 5.44 -26.51
C LYS A 21 -18.27 5.95 -25.29
N LYS A 22 -18.75 7.01 -24.64
CA LYS A 22 -18.14 7.53 -23.41
C LYS A 22 -18.25 6.52 -22.26
N THR A 23 -19.38 5.85 -22.11
CA THR A 23 -19.59 4.82 -21.08
C THR A 23 -18.64 3.63 -21.27
N MET A 24 -18.48 3.16 -22.51
CA MET A 24 -17.55 2.08 -22.84
C MET A 24 -16.10 2.47 -22.60
N ALA A 25 -15.70 3.69 -22.97
CA ALA A 25 -14.34 4.18 -22.72
C ALA A 25 -14.06 4.24 -21.21
N VAL A 26 -14.94 4.88 -20.44
CA VAL A 26 -14.80 4.99 -18.97
C VAL A 26 -14.81 3.62 -18.30
N SER A 27 -15.62 2.67 -18.79
CA SER A 27 -15.63 1.31 -18.24
C SER A 27 -14.29 0.60 -18.46
N ARG A 28 -13.69 0.71 -19.65
CA ARG A 28 -12.40 0.08 -19.94
C ARG A 28 -11.28 0.65 -19.10
N ASP A 29 -11.22 1.98 -19.00
CA ASP A 29 -10.21 2.66 -18.18
C ASP A 29 -10.33 2.23 -16.70
N ARG A 30 -11.56 2.09 -16.21
CA ARG A 30 -11.84 1.59 -14.86
C ARG A 30 -11.40 0.14 -14.68
N ASP A 31 -11.69 -0.73 -15.65
CA ASP A 31 -11.31 -2.14 -15.59
C ASP A 31 -9.78 -2.31 -15.61
N GLU A 32 -9.07 -1.48 -16.40
CA GLU A 32 -7.59 -1.44 -16.42
C GLU A 32 -7.03 -1.03 -15.06
N LEU A 33 -7.59 0.00 -14.42
CA LEU A 33 -7.19 0.44 -13.09
C LEU A 33 -7.44 -0.64 -12.02
N HIS A 34 -8.58 -1.34 -12.08
CA HIS A 34 -8.88 -2.45 -11.17
C HIS A 34 -7.90 -3.62 -11.32
N MET A 35 -7.57 -3.98 -12.57
CA MET A 35 -6.56 -5.01 -12.84
C MET A 35 -5.18 -4.60 -12.30
N GLN A 36 -4.80 -3.34 -12.48
CA GLN A 36 -3.51 -2.84 -12.02
C GLN A 36 -3.42 -2.80 -10.49
N LYS A 37 -4.48 -2.35 -9.80
CA LYS A 37 -4.57 -2.39 -8.34
C LYS A 37 -4.50 -3.81 -7.81
N THR A 38 -5.27 -4.72 -8.39
CA THR A 38 -5.26 -6.15 -8.03
C THR A 38 -3.86 -6.74 -8.16
N ARG A 39 -3.16 -6.44 -9.26
CA ARG A 39 -1.79 -6.91 -9.51
C ARG A 39 -0.83 -6.41 -8.43
N ILE A 40 -0.83 -5.11 -8.16
CA ILE A 40 0.05 -4.48 -7.16
C ILE A 40 -0.25 -5.00 -5.76
N ASN A 41 -1.53 -5.07 -5.37
CA ASN A 41 -1.92 -5.56 -4.06
C ASN A 41 -1.52 -7.01 -3.84
N LYS A 42 -1.77 -7.89 -4.81
CA LYS A 42 -1.40 -9.29 -4.72
C LYS A 42 0.11 -9.47 -4.51
N MET A 43 0.90 -8.74 -5.29
CA MET A 43 2.36 -8.70 -5.18
C MET A 43 2.81 -8.23 -3.79
N LEU A 44 2.33 -7.07 -3.35
CA LEU A 44 2.72 -6.49 -2.05
C LEU A 44 2.30 -7.35 -0.86
N ILE A 45 1.13 -7.99 -0.91
CA ILE A 45 0.67 -8.90 0.14
C ILE A 45 1.60 -10.11 0.26
N GLU A 46 2.01 -10.70 -0.86
CA GLU A 46 2.99 -11.78 -0.89
C GLU A 46 4.36 -11.32 -0.37
N ASP A 47 4.83 -10.16 -0.81
CA ASP A 47 6.10 -9.61 -0.34
C ASP A 47 6.10 -9.34 1.16
N PHE A 48 5.05 -8.71 1.68
CA PHE A 48 4.94 -8.40 3.11
C PHE A 48 4.93 -9.66 3.96
N TRP A 49 4.28 -10.72 3.49
CA TRP A 49 4.33 -12.03 4.15
C TRP A 49 5.73 -12.63 4.16
N ASN A 50 6.42 -12.61 3.02
CA ASN A 50 7.79 -13.11 2.90
C ASN A 50 8.77 -12.32 3.77
N ILE A 51 8.63 -10.98 3.82
CA ILE A 51 9.41 -10.09 4.69
C ILE A 51 9.13 -10.41 6.16
N LEU A 52 7.87 -10.49 6.57
CA LEU A 52 7.47 -10.83 7.94
C LEU A 52 8.11 -12.15 8.38
N ASN A 53 8.03 -13.20 7.56
CA ASN A 53 8.66 -14.49 7.83
C ASN A 53 10.18 -14.40 7.93
N ARG A 54 10.82 -13.59 7.08
CA ARG A 54 12.27 -13.40 7.08
C ARG A 54 12.75 -12.68 8.35
N PHE A 55 12.02 -11.67 8.82
CA PHE A 55 12.31 -10.98 10.07
C PHE A 55 12.04 -11.86 11.29
N GLY A 56 10.99 -12.69 11.26
CA GLY A 56 10.72 -13.66 12.31
C GLY A 56 11.89 -14.62 12.57
N LYS A 57 12.65 -15.01 11.52
CA LYS A 57 13.83 -15.88 11.64
C LYS A 57 14.98 -15.28 12.48
N ILE A 58 15.01 -13.96 12.67
CA ILE A 58 16.00 -13.27 13.52
C ILE A 58 15.39 -12.80 14.85
N GLY A 59 14.19 -13.27 15.20
CA GLY A 59 13.52 -12.93 16.45
C GLY A 59 12.91 -11.53 16.48
N VAL A 60 12.70 -10.90 15.32
CA VAL A 60 12.00 -9.61 15.25
C VAL A 60 10.50 -9.85 15.21
N ASN A 61 9.77 -9.17 16.08
CA ASN A 61 8.33 -9.30 16.20
C ASN A 61 7.64 -8.27 15.31
N MET A 62 7.15 -8.69 14.14
CA MET A 62 6.38 -7.86 13.22
C MET A 62 4.92 -8.27 13.18
N THR A 63 4.06 -7.33 12.77
CA THR A 63 2.64 -7.57 12.52
C THR A 63 2.26 -7.01 11.15
N MET A 64 1.55 -7.80 10.36
CA MET A 64 0.96 -7.37 9.10
C MET A 64 -0.50 -6.99 9.34
N GLU A 65 -0.94 -5.85 8.81
CA GLU A 65 -2.32 -5.39 8.89
C GLU A 65 -2.81 -4.94 7.48
N PRO A 66 -3.93 -5.47 6.95
CA PRO A 66 -4.76 -6.55 7.49
C PRO A 66 -3.97 -7.84 7.71
N THR A 67 -4.44 -8.66 8.65
CA THR A 67 -3.69 -9.84 9.07
C THR A 67 -3.54 -10.85 7.93
N TYR A 68 -2.41 -11.57 7.90
CA TYR A 68 -2.09 -12.52 6.83
C TYR A 68 -3.16 -13.62 6.65
N SER A 69 -3.91 -13.97 7.70
CA SER A 69 -5.00 -14.96 7.62
C SER A 69 -6.22 -14.47 6.84
N THR A 70 -6.34 -13.17 6.59
CA THR A 70 -7.32 -12.59 5.67
C THR A 70 -7.02 -12.97 4.22
N PHE A 71 -5.75 -13.16 3.87
CA PHE A 71 -5.32 -13.34 2.48
C PHE A 71 -4.95 -14.78 2.13
N PHE A 72 -4.37 -15.51 3.09
CA PHE A 72 -3.77 -16.81 2.83
C PHE A 72 -4.56 -17.97 3.47
N ALA A 73 -4.65 -19.06 2.72
CA ALA A 73 -4.97 -20.39 3.23
C ALA A 73 -3.68 -21.20 3.35
N PHE A 74 -3.43 -21.76 4.53
CA PHE A 74 -2.25 -22.58 4.80
C PHE A 74 -2.57 -24.06 4.63
N GLU A 75 -1.66 -24.79 3.99
CA GLU A 75 -1.73 -26.25 3.98
C GLU A 75 -1.49 -26.80 5.39
N LYS A 76 -2.14 -27.92 5.71
CA LYS A 76 -2.06 -28.53 7.04
C LYS A 76 -0.60 -28.84 7.40
N ASP A 77 -0.18 -28.46 8.62
CA ASP A 77 1.14 -28.74 9.20
C ASP A 77 2.35 -28.15 8.44
N THR A 78 2.14 -27.12 7.61
CA THR A 78 3.21 -26.51 6.77
C THR A 78 3.35 -25.00 6.95
N PHE A 79 2.69 -24.44 7.97
CA PHE A 79 2.85 -23.03 8.31
C PHE A 79 4.29 -22.73 8.75
N PRO A 80 4.93 -21.63 8.28
CA PRO A 80 4.43 -20.58 7.37
C PRO A 80 4.76 -20.79 5.88
N GLU A 81 5.29 -21.95 5.50
CA GLU A 81 6.01 -22.18 4.24
C GLU A 81 5.11 -22.45 3.04
N LYS A 82 4.06 -23.26 3.20
CA LYS A 82 3.12 -23.56 2.10
C LYS A 82 1.79 -22.90 2.31
N TRP A 83 1.44 -22.04 1.37
CA TRP A 83 0.23 -21.25 1.40
C TRP A 83 -0.27 -21.01 -0.02
N SER A 84 -1.55 -20.69 -0.12
CA SER A 84 -2.19 -20.21 -1.34
C SER A 84 -3.04 -18.99 -1.00
N PHE A 85 -3.23 -18.10 -1.97
CA PHE A 85 -4.24 -17.06 -1.82
C PHE A 85 -5.62 -17.70 -1.68
N ARG A 86 -6.41 -17.19 -0.74
CA ARG A 86 -7.79 -17.66 -0.61
C ARG A 86 -8.60 -17.24 -1.84
N PRO A 87 -9.54 -18.07 -2.31
CA PRO A 87 -10.32 -17.79 -3.51
C PRO A 87 -11.37 -16.69 -3.32
N ASP A 88 -11.72 -16.36 -2.07
CA ASP A 88 -12.73 -15.36 -1.69
C ASP A 88 -12.16 -13.94 -1.50
N VAL A 89 -10.86 -13.76 -1.72
CA VAL A 89 -10.20 -12.48 -1.49
C VAL A 89 -10.33 -11.60 -2.72
N ASP A 90 -10.96 -10.44 -2.53
CA ASP A 90 -10.94 -9.35 -3.48
C ASP A 90 -9.76 -8.41 -3.16
N PHE A 91 -8.68 -8.54 -3.94
CA PHE A 91 -7.48 -7.74 -3.77
C PHE A 91 -7.70 -6.27 -4.14
N ASP A 92 -8.68 -5.95 -5.00
CA ASP A 92 -8.96 -4.56 -5.39
C ASP A 92 -9.50 -3.74 -4.20
N LEU A 93 -10.19 -4.39 -3.26
CA LEU A 93 -10.74 -3.73 -2.07
C LEU A 93 -9.68 -3.40 -1.01
N VAL A 94 -8.46 -3.91 -1.14
CA VAL A 94 -7.37 -3.61 -0.21
C VAL A 94 -6.86 -2.20 -0.49
N ASN A 95 -7.28 -1.26 0.36
CA ASN A 95 -6.84 0.13 0.26
C ASN A 95 -5.58 0.40 1.07
N ASN A 96 -5.40 -0.27 2.20
CA ASN A 96 -4.28 -0.07 3.12
C ASN A 96 -3.62 -1.42 3.44
N LEU A 97 -2.30 -1.42 3.47
CA LEU A 97 -1.48 -2.56 3.88
C LEU A 97 -0.29 -2.04 4.67
N GLN A 98 0.00 -2.63 5.82
CA GLN A 98 1.13 -2.21 6.65
C GLN A 98 1.85 -3.37 7.33
N LEU A 99 3.16 -3.22 7.46
CA LEU A 99 4.03 -4.08 8.25
C LEU A 99 4.59 -3.25 9.40
N ILE A 100 4.26 -3.62 10.64
CA ILE A 100 4.57 -2.86 11.85
C ILE A 100 5.55 -3.66 12.71
N ASP A 101 6.64 -3.02 13.12
CA ASP A 101 7.54 -3.55 14.13
C ASP A 101 6.97 -3.34 15.54
N ARG A 102 6.81 -4.45 16.26
CA ARG A 102 6.32 -4.52 17.63
C ARG A 102 7.45 -4.81 18.63
N SER A 103 8.70 -4.78 18.17
CA SER A 103 9.87 -4.96 19.02
C SER A 103 9.98 -3.79 20.01
N GLN A 104 10.01 -4.09 21.30
CA GLN A 104 10.12 -3.08 22.37
C GLN A 104 11.54 -2.54 22.55
N VAL A 105 12.49 -3.02 21.74
CA VAL A 105 13.91 -2.68 21.84
C VAL A 105 14.20 -1.44 21.01
N GLN A 106 14.99 -0.51 21.54
CA GLN A 106 15.51 0.67 20.81
C GLN A 106 14.45 1.65 20.26
N GLY A 107 13.27 1.73 20.87
CA GLY A 107 12.24 2.67 20.43
C GLY A 107 11.69 2.40 19.04
N ARG A 108 11.83 1.15 18.56
CA ARG A 108 11.33 0.68 17.25
C ARG A 108 9.84 0.37 17.25
N MET A 109 9.21 0.36 18.42
CA MET A 109 7.81 0.04 18.57
C MET A 109 6.96 1.04 17.77
N GLY A 110 6.36 0.56 16.68
CA GLY A 110 5.56 1.36 15.76
C GLY A 110 6.28 1.76 14.47
N ASP A 111 7.56 1.47 14.31
CA ASP A 111 8.23 1.61 13.01
C ASP A 111 7.50 0.74 12.00
N SER A 112 7.06 1.33 10.89
CA SER A 112 6.16 0.64 9.98
C SER A 112 6.34 1.05 8.53
N LEU A 113 6.27 0.04 7.67
CA LEU A 113 6.18 0.21 6.23
C LEU A 113 4.69 0.16 5.85
N LYS A 114 4.17 1.24 5.26
CA LYS A 114 2.76 1.35 4.91
C LYS A 114 2.58 1.59 3.42
N VAL A 115 1.55 0.96 2.87
CA VAL A 115 1.06 1.18 1.51
C VAL A 115 -0.39 1.62 1.62
N TRP A 116 -0.75 2.69 0.92
CA TRP A 116 -2.16 3.02 0.75
C TRP A 116 -2.49 3.51 -0.64
N HIS A 117 -3.73 3.23 -1.03
CA HIS A 117 -4.36 3.74 -2.23
C HIS A 117 -5.22 4.94 -1.88
N TYR A 118 -5.06 6.02 -2.64
CA TYR A 118 -5.82 7.24 -2.46
C TYR A 118 -6.13 7.88 -3.80
N SER A 119 -7.08 8.81 -3.83
CA SER A 119 -7.40 9.56 -5.04
C SER A 119 -7.03 11.03 -4.84
N ALA A 120 -6.21 11.56 -5.75
CA ALA A 120 -5.90 12.98 -5.82
C ALA A 120 -6.54 13.55 -7.09
N GLU A 121 -7.40 14.56 -6.95
CA GLU A 121 -8.10 15.18 -8.10
C GLU A 121 -8.83 14.16 -9.01
N ALA A 122 -9.40 13.11 -8.40
CA ALA A 122 -10.03 11.94 -9.06
C ALA A 122 -9.07 10.98 -9.79
N THR A 123 -7.75 11.19 -9.73
CA THR A 123 -6.74 10.25 -10.22
C THR A 123 -6.37 9.25 -9.11
N PRO A 124 -6.59 7.94 -9.29
CA PRO A 124 -6.15 6.93 -8.33
C PRO A 124 -4.63 6.86 -8.27
N ARG A 125 -4.10 6.78 -7.05
CA ARG A 125 -2.67 6.75 -6.75
C ARG A 125 -2.36 5.67 -5.74
N VAL A 126 -1.11 5.23 -5.74
CA VAL A 126 -0.53 4.35 -4.72
C VAL A 126 0.65 5.06 -4.08
N ARG A 127 0.69 5.05 -2.75
CA ARG A 127 1.79 5.62 -1.97
C ARG A 127 2.34 4.57 -1.02
N ILE A 128 3.67 4.52 -0.95
CA ILE A 128 4.42 3.72 0.01
C ILE A 128 5.20 4.68 0.89
N VAL A 129 5.08 4.51 2.20
CA VAL A 129 5.81 5.32 3.18
C VAL A 129 6.45 4.45 4.23
N PHE A 130 7.45 5.03 4.90
CA PHE A 130 7.99 4.49 6.14
C PHE A 130 7.69 5.46 7.27
N ASP A 131 6.92 5.01 8.26
CA ASP A 131 6.68 5.75 9.50
C ASP A 131 7.65 5.25 10.56
N TYR A 132 8.30 6.17 11.27
CA TYR A 132 9.23 5.86 12.35
C TYR A 132 8.86 6.63 13.62
N CYS A 133 8.94 5.96 14.78
CA CYS A 133 8.66 6.59 16.06
C CYS A 133 9.80 7.56 16.45
N GLU A 134 9.51 8.86 16.54
CA GLU A 134 10.44 9.89 17.01
C GLU A 134 10.55 9.93 18.54
N GLY A 135 9.54 9.42 19.24
CA GLY A 135 9.53 9.30 20.70
C GLY A 135 8.17 9.58 21.32
N GLU A 136 8.11 9.53 22.65
CA GLU A 136 6.89 9.77 23.42
C GLU A 136 6.92 11.17 24.06
N HIS A 137 5.84 11.95 23.86
CA HIS A 137 5.66 13.26 24.46
C HIS A 137 4.42 13.29 25.34
N TYR A 138 4.55 13.88 26.53
CA TYR A 138 3.43 14.04 27.44
C TYR A 138 2.67 15.35 27.17
N TYR A 139 1.39 15.23 26.83
CA TYR A 139 0.49 16.36 26.65
C TYR A 139 -0.46 16.43 27.85
N LYS A 140 -0.47 17.59 28.53
CA LYS A 140 -1.19 17.83 29.80
C LYS A 140 -2.67 17.37 29.79
N TYR A 141 -3.34 17.43 28.64
CA TYR A 141 -4.76 17.07 28.50
C TYR A 141 -5.03 15.84 27.62
N ALA A 142 -4.00 15.26 26.99
CA ALA A 142 -4.13 14.13 26.07
C ALA A 142 -3.29 12.90 26.47
N GLY A 143 -2.52 13.01 27.57
CA GLY A 143 -1.67 11.93 28.06
C GLY A 143 -0.37 11.78 27.27
N TRP A 144 0.25 10.60 27.39
CA TRP A 144 1.40 10.23 26.58
C TRP A 144 0.96 9.97 25.13
N LYS A 145 1.64 10.63 24.20
CA LYS A 145 1.43 10.48 22.76
C LYS A 145 2.74 10.11 22.09
N ARG A 146 2.65 9.28 21.06
CA ARG A 146 3.83 8.96 20.23
C ARG A 146 3.87 9.91 19.06
N ILE A 147 5.05 10.47 18.82
CA ILE A 147 5.32 11.27 17.63
C ILE A 147 5.92 10.35 16.58
N PHE A 148 5.36 10.37 15.39
CA PHE A 148 5.87 9.65 14.24
C PHE A 148 6.33 10.64 13.18
N GLY A 149 7.49 10.36 12.60
CA GLY A 149 7.94 10.99 11.37
C GLY A 149 7.71 10.04 10.20
N GLN A 150 7.44 10.60 9.03
CA GLN A 150 7.20 9.83 7.81
C GLN A 150 8.28 10.12 6.75
N PHE A 151 8.65 9.10 5.99
CA PHE A 151 9.39 9.22 4.73
C PHE A 151 8.54 8.69 3.59
N VAL A 152 8.44 9.45 2.50
CA VAL A 152 7.74 9.02 1.29
C VAL A 152 8.70 8.19 0.45
N LEU A 153 8.44 6.89 0.36
CA LEU A 153 9.29 5.96 -0.37
C LEU A 153 8.94 5.89 -1.84
N TYR A 154 7.64 5.92 -2.13
CA TYR A 154 7.10 5.85 -3.49
C TYR A 154 5.75 6.56 -3.55
N ASP A 155 5.50 7.31 -4.61
CA ASP A 155 4.19 7.88 -4.93
C ASP A 155 4.03 7.94 -6.45
N SER A 156 3.03 7.23 -6.98
CA SER A 156 2.67 7.36 -8.38
C SER A 156 1.18 7.25 -8.62
N GLU A 157 0.76 7.68 -9.80
CA GLU A 157 -0.53 7.30 -10.36
C GLU A 157 -0.60 5.78 -10.49
N LEU A 158 -1.75 5.22 -10.17
CA LEU A 158 -1.96 3.78 -10.21
C LEU A 158 -1.79 3.24 -11.63
N ALA A 159 -2.27 3.98 -12.64
CA ALA A 159 -2.18 3.61 -14.04
C ALA A 159 -0.74 3.40 -14.54
N THR A 160 0.21 4.18 -14.00
CA THR A 160 1.62 4.15 -14.40
C THR A 160 2.52 3.55 -13.32
N ALA A 161 1.95 2.96 -12.27
CA ALA A 161 2.71 2.39 -11.18
C ALA A 161 3.52 1.19 -11.68
N ASP A 162 4.84 1.24 -11.47
CA ASP A 162 5.76 0.21 -11.93
C ASP A 162 6.09 -0.80 -10.80
N PRO A 163 5.66 -2.06 -10.93
CA PRO A 163 5.97 -3.11 -9.96
C PRO A 163 7.47 -3.30 -9.71
N ASP A 164 8.29 -3.17 -10.75
CA ASP A 164 9.73 -3.39 -10.63
C ASP A 164 10.36 -2.27 -9.79
N ARG A 165 9.95 -1.03 -10.04
CA ARG A 165 10.37 0.12 -9.22
C ARG A 165 9.92 -0.01 -7.76
N VAL A 166 8.72 -0.52 -7.52
CA VAL A 166 8.24 -0.80 -6.15
C VAL A 166 9.14 -1.83 -5.46
N HIS A 167 9.49 -2.93 -6.12
CA HIS A 167 10.40 -3.92 -5.56
C HIS A 167 11.81 -3.38 -5.29
N GLU A 168 12.34 -2.52 -6.16
CA GLU A 168 13.64 -1.87 -5.92
C GLU A 168 13.63 -1.05 -4.62
N ILE A 169 12.58 -0.25 -4.41
CA ILE A 169 12.41 0.58 -3.22
C ILE A 169 12.22 -0.28 -1.97
N LEU A 170 11.38 -1.32 -2.06
CA LEU A 170 11.21 -2.28 -0.97
C LEU A 170 12.53 -2.95 -0.62
N ARG A 171 13.27 -3.44 -1.61
CA ARG A 171 14.57 -4.08 -1.38
C ARG A 171 15.53 -3.14 -0.64
N ASP A 172 15.62 -1.89 -1.08
CA ASP A 172 16.52 -0.90 -0.49
C ASP A 172 16.20 -0.66 1.00
N VAL A 173 14.94 -0.34 1.31
CA VAL A 173 14.50 -0.06 2.69
C VAL A 173 14.56 -1.32 3.56
N ILE A 174 14.10 -2.47 3.06
CA ILE A 174 14.05 -3.71 3.83
C ILE A 174 15.45 -4.20 4.19
N VAL A 175 16.45 -4.05 3.31
CA VAL A 175 17.84 -4.41 3.62
C VAL A 175 18.38 -3.53 4.75
N ALA A 176 18.19 -2.21 4.66
CA ALA A 176 18.62 -1.29 5.71
C ALA A 176 17.89 -1.57 7.04
N TRP A 177 16.59 -1.83 7.00
CA TRP A 177 15.80 -2.18 8.19
C TRP A 177 16.30 -3.49 8.81
N TYR A 178 16.50 -4.52 8.02
CA TYR A 178 16.99 -5.81 8.48
C TYR A 178 18.39 -5.72 9.10
N GLU A 179 19.32 -5.00 8.45
CA GLU A 179 20.65 -4.74 8.99
C GLU A 179 20.59 -4.00 10.32
N SER A 180 19.70 -3.00 10.42
CA SER A 180 19.51 -2.23 11.65
C SER A 180 19.13 -3.13 12.84
N HIS A 181 18.35 -4.19 12.61
CA HIS A 181 18.00 -5.17 13.65
C HIS A 181 19.19 -6.07 14.00
N LEU A 182 19.88 -6.63 13.00
CA LEU A 182 21.04 -7.50 13.23
C LEU A 182 22.13 -6.82 14.05
N ARG A 183 22.38 -5.54 13.77
CA ARG A 183 23.40 -4.75 14.48
C ARG A 183 22.91 -4.15 15.78
N ASN A 184 21.62 -4.29 16.10
CA ASN A 184 20.97 -3.53 17.17
C ASN A 184 21.35 -2.04 17.07
N ASN A 185 21.15 -1.44 15.91
CA ASN A 185 21.41 -0.02 15.70
C ASN A 185 20.35 0.57 14.78
N ARG A 186 19.37 1.26 15.35
CA ARG A 186 18.24 1.85 14.62
C ARG A 186 18.69 3.00 13.72
N ASP A 187 19.75 3.69 14.08
CA ASP A 187 20.25 4.86 13.32
C ASP A 187 20.68 4.50 11.90
N ILE A 188 21.01 3.23 11.64
CA ILE A 188 21.31 2.74 10.28
C ILE A 188 20.11 2.96 9.37
N LEU A 189 18.93 2.51 9.79
CA LEU A 189 17.71 2.68 9.01
C LEU A 189 17.33 4.16 8.93
N ILE A 190 17.38 4.89 10.04
CA ILE A 190 16.95 6.30 10.05
C ILE A 190 17.86 7.18 9.18
N SER A 191 19.17 6.95 9.22
CA SER A 191 20.13 7.69 8.38
C SER A 191 19.92 7.34 6.91
N HIS A 192 19.75 6.06 6.58
CA HIS A 192 19.42 5.60 5.24
C HIS A 192 18.16 6.27 4.69
N LEU A 193 17.10 6.35 5.50
CA LEU A 193 15.85 7.00 5.11
C LEU A 193 16.03 8.50 4.86
N LYS A 194 16.74 9.20 5.74
CA LYS A 194 17.02 10.64 5.63
C LYS A 194 17.85 11.00 4.40
N GLU A 195 18.79 10.13 4.02
CA GLU A 195 19.70 10.38 2.90
C GLU A 195 19.05 10.11 1.53
N ASN A 196 18.11 9.16 1.47
CA ASN A 196 17.59 8.65 0.20
C ASN A 196 16.13 9.02 -0.11
N TYR A 197 15.35 9.46 0.89
CA TYR A 197 13.91 9.67 0.74
C TYR A 197 13.42 11.02 1.24
N GLU A 198 12.35 11.51 0.64
CA GLU A 198 11.72 12.78 1.04
C GLU A 198 11.06 12.64 2.40
N LYS A 199 11.34 13.60 3.30
CA LYS A 199 10.65 13.67 4.58
C LYS A 199 9.20 14.12 4.33
N GLY A 200 8.26 13.27 4.73
CA GLY A 200 6.84 13.56 4.72
C GLY A 200 6.40 14.26 6.01
N GLU A 201 5.20 13.92 6.46
CA GLU A 201 4.58 14.56 7.62
C GLU A 201 5.17 14.08 8.96
N THR A 202 5.01 14.91 9.99
CA THR A 202 5.19 14.51 11.38
C THR A 202 3.82 14.58 12.06
N PHE A 203 3.41 13.48 12.69
CA PHE A 203 2.07 13.36 13.29
C PHE A 203 2.12 12.69 14.67
N THR A 204 1.03 12.80 15.43
CA THR A 204 0.89 12.21 16.76
C THR A 204 -0.18 11.14 16.77
N GLU A 205 0.11 10.01 17.43
CA GLU A 205 -0.84 8.92 17.72
C GLU A 205 -1.11 8.82 19.24
#